data_AF-A0A7C2LHN5-F1
#
_entry.id   AF-A0A7C2LHN5-F1
#
_cell.length_a   1.000
_cell.length_b   1.000
_cell.length_c   1.000
_cell.angle_alpha   90.00
_cell.angle_beta   90.00
_cell.angle_gamma   90.00
#
_symmetry.space_group_name_H-M   'P 1'
#
loop_
_entity.id
_entity.type
_entity.pdbx_description
1 polymer ?
#
loop_
_entity_poly.entity_id
_entity_poly.type
_entity_poly.pdbx_seq_one_letter_code
_entity_poly.pdbx_strand_id
1 'polypeptide(L)'
;MNRWYDCNHRLRVYLECMKNLDHAFCEKIVTDLMELIREYDAALLDRFAEEYPLAIRKQRWYDQNPYCWILFNGLRYASDDIIDLVIEYFERVL
;
A
#
# COMPACT_ATOMS: atom_id res chain seq x y z
N MET A 1 6.69 15.37 -9.96
CA MET A 1 6.70 13.92 -10.23
C MET A 1 5.37 13.38 -9.70
N ASN A 2 4.48 12.94 -10.58
CA ASN A 2 3.16 12.44 -10.17
C ASN A 2 3.30 11.00 -9.70
N ARG A 3 2.76 10.70 -8.52
CA ARG A 3 2.72 9.35 -7.96
C ARG A 3 1.61 8.56 -8.65
N TRP A 4 1.77 7.24 -8.75
CA TRP A 4 0.82 6.40 -9.48
C TRP A 4 -0.61 6.50 -8.90
N TYR A 5 -0.73 6.69 -7.58
CA TYR A 5 -2.01 6.84 -6.90
C TYR A 5 -2.58 8.27 -6.94
N ASP A 6 -1.88 9.25 -7.51
CA ASP A 6 -2.40 10.63 -7.59
C ASP A 6 -3.63 10.74 -8.53
N CYS A 7 -3.88 9.74 -9.38
CA CYS A 7 -5.06 9.69 -10.26
C CYS A 7 -6.37 9.36 -9.53
N ASN A 8 -6.30 8.68 -8.37
CA ASN A 8 -7.45 8.38 -7.54
C ASN A 8 -7.41 9.25 -6.27
N HIS A 9 -8.28 10.26 -6.22
CA HIS A 9 -8.27 11.23 -5.12
C HIS A 9 -8.48 10.58 -3.75
N ARG A 10 -9.41 9.62 -3.63
CA ARG A 10 -9.72 8.93 -2.37
C ARG A 10 -8.52 8.11 -1.90
N LEU A 11 -7.99 7.26 -2.77
CA LEU A 11 -6.81 6.44 -2.45
C LEU A 11 -5.63 7.33 -2.03
N ARG A 12 -5.36 8.40 -2.77
CA ARG A 12 -4.29 9.35 -2.45
C ARG A 12 -4.44 9.92 -1.05
N VAL A 13 -5.63 10.36 -0.67
CA VAL A 13 -5.86 10.96 0.67
C VAL A 13 -5.48 9.96 1.76
N TYR A 14 -5.96 8.73 1.67
CA TYR A 14 -5.68 7.71 2.70
C TYR A 14 -4.21 7.28 2.75
N LEU A 15 -3.59 7.02 1.59
CA LEU A 15 -2.17 6.66 1.54
C LEU A 15 -1.27 7.77 2.08
N GLU A 16 -1.62 9.04 1.87
CA GLU A 16 -0.88 10.16 2.46
C GLU A 16 -1.12 10.32 3.96
N CYS A 17 -2.32 10.01 4.46
CA CYS A 17 -2.60 10.01 5.90
C CYS A 17 -1.70 9.02 6.64
N MET A 18 -1.40 7.85 6.05
CA MET A 18 -0.52 6.84 6.66
C MET A 18 0.86 7.37 7.07
N LYS A 19 1.38 8.40 6.37
CA LYS A 19 2.67 9.02 6.68
C LYS A 19 2.75 9.61 8.08
N ASN A 20 1.60 10.06 8.61
CA ASN A 20 1.53 10.79 9.89
C ASN A 20 0.96 9.93 11.03
N LEU A 21 0.58 8.69 10.75
CA LEU A 21 0.11 7.76 11.79
C LEU A 21 1.29 7.32 12.66
N ASP A 22 1.00 6.93 13.90
CA ASP A 22 2.00 6.26 14.71
C ASP A 22 2.42 4.92 14.07
N HIS A 23 3.63 4.50 14.38
CA HIS A 23 4.24 3.34 13.73
C HIS A 23 3.43 2.05 13.95
N ALA A 24 2.93 1.83 15.17
CA ALA A 24 2.19 0.62 15.51
C ALA A 24 0.84 0.55 14.77
N PHE A 25 0.13 1.67 14.68
CA PHE A 25 -1.11 1.74 13.94
C PHE A 25 -0.90 1.61 12.43
N CYS A 26 0.18 2.19 11.90
CA CYS A 26 0.57 2.04 10.50
C CYS A 26 0.89 0.56 10.17
N GLU A 27 1.65 -0.14 11.02
CA GLU A 27 1.94 -1.57 10.84
C GLU A 27 0.68 -2.44 10.88
N LYS A 28 -0.25 -2.12 11.78
CA LYS A 28 -1.55 -2.80 11.83
C LYS A 28 -2.30 -2.64 10.51
N ILE A 29 -2.45 -1.42 10.01
CA ILE A 29 -3.14 -1.13 8.75
C ILE A 29 -2.49 -1.86 7.58
N VAL A 30 -1.16 -1.85 7.50
CA VAL A 30 -0.43 -2.56 6.43
C VAL A 30 -0.70 -4.06 6.50
N THR A 31 -0.68 -4.64 7.70
CA THR A 31 -0.95 -6.07 7.90
C THR A 31 -2.37 -6.43 7.48
N ASP A 32 -3.37 -5.70 8.00
CA ASP A 32 -4.78 -5.92 7.68
C ASP A 32 -5.04 -5.81 6.17
N LEU A 33 -4.46 -4.80 5.50
CA LEU A 33 -4.59 -4.62 4.05
C LEU A 33 -3.91 -5.74 3.27
N MET A 34 -2.73 -6.20 3.70
CA MET A 34 -2.05 -7.31 3.04
C MET A 34 -2.85 -8.61 3.16
N GLU A 35 -3.47 -8.88 4.31
CA GLU A 35 -4.37 -10.01 4.51
C GLU A 35 -5.60 -9.90 3.61
N LEU A 36 -6.26 -8.74 3.62
CA LEU A 36 -7.42 -8.45 2.78
C LEU A 36 -7.15 -8.64 1.29
N ILE A 37 -6.00 -8.14 0.80
CA ILE A 37 -5.58 -8.32 -0.59
C ILE A 37 -5.30 -9.80 -0.88
N ARG A 38 -4.66 -10.53 0.03
CA ARG A 38 -4.36 -11.95 -0.17
C ARG A 38 -5.60 -12.83 -0.24
N GLU A 39 -6.66 -12.49 0.47
CA GLU A 39 -7.95 -13.18 0.37
C GLU A 39 -8.59 -13.00 -1.02
N TYR A 40 -8.32 -11.87 -1.68
CA TYR A 40 -8.87 -11.55 -3.00
C TYR A 40 -7.97 -12.00 -4.16
N ASP A 41 -6.67 -11.69 -4.09
CA ASP A 41 -5.62 -12.09 -5.04
C ASP A 41 -4.29 -12.30 -4.30
N ALA A 42 -4.05 -13.53 -3.86
CA ALA A 42 -2.81 -13.92 -3.18
C ALA A 42 -1.55 -13.66 -4.02
N ALA A 43 -1.64 -13.73 -5.35
CA ALA A 43 -0.47 -13.58 -6.21
C ALA A 43 -0.08 -12.10 -6.41
N LEU A 44 -0.96 -11.14 -6.14
CA LEU A 44 -0.71 -9.72 -6.40
C LEU A 44 0.50 -9.19 -5.62
N LEU A 45 0.59 -9.52 -4.32
CA LEU A 45 1.67 -9.03 -3.45
C LEU A 45 2.98 -9.76 -3.69
N ASP A 46 2.92 -11.03 -4.06
CA ASP A 46 4.10 -11.88 -4.26
C ASP A 46 4.76 -11.64 -5.63
N ARG A 47 3.98 -11.22 -6.64
CA ARG A 47 4.43 -11.04 -8.03
C ARG A 47 5.66 -10.14 -8.18
N PHE A 48 5.81 -9.16 -7.29
CA PHE A 48 6.89 -8.17 -7.34
C PHE A 48 7.72 -8.13 -6.06
N ALA A 49 7.59 -9.12 -5.17
CA ALA A 49 8.31 -9.14 -3.90
C ALA A 49 9.84 -9.18 -4.11
N GLU A 50 10.30 -9.91 -5.14
CA GLU A 50 11.72 -10.01 -5.51
C GLU A 50 12.30 -8.70 -6.08
N GLU A 51 11.45 -7.76 -6.51
CA GLU A 51 11.89 -6.45 -7.01
C GLU A 51 12.22 -5.46 -5.87
N TYR A 52 12.08 -5.88 -4.61
CA TYR A 52 12.41 -5.03 -3.46
C TYR A 52 13.87 -4.53 -3.57
N PRO A 53 14.11 -3.21 -3.62
CA PRO A 53 15.44 -2.69 -3.88
C PRO A 53 16.37 -2.89 -2.68
N LEU A 54 17.30 -3.84 -2.79
CA LEU A 54 18.34 -4.12 -1.78
C LEU A 54 19.28 -2.94 -1.53
N ALA A 55 19.51 -2.11 -2.55
CA ALA A 55 20.23 -0.85 -2.45
C ALA A 55 19.22 0.30 -2.41
N ILE A 56 18.81 0.70 -1.20
CA ILE A 56 17.78 1.72 -1.01
C ILE A 56 18.28 3.09 -1.49
N ARG A 57 18.01 3.45 -2.75
CA ARG A 57 17.97 4.86 -3.17
C ARG A 57 16.66 5.45 -2.64
N LYS A 58 16.61 5.73 -1.33
CA LYS A 58 15.45 6.22 -0.56
C LYS A 58 14.82 7.43 -1.26
N GLN A 59 13.60 7.31 -1.80
CA GLN A 59 12.87 8.46 -2.34
C GLN A 59 11.52 8.69 -1.67
N ARG A 60 10.86 7.65 -1.16
CA ARG A 60 9.52 7.75 -0.56
C ARG A 60 9.53 7.25 0.88
N TRP A 61 8.58 7.76 1.67
CA TRP A 61 8.52 7.48 3.12
C TRP A 61 8.26 5.99 3.41
N TYR A 62 7.56 5.30 2.52
CA TYR A 62 7.24 3.87 2.63
C TYR A 62 8.32 2.93 2.07
N ASP A 63 9.34 3.42 1.37
CA ASP A 63 10.38 2.55 0.75
C ASP A 63 11.26 1.84 1.81
N GLN A 64 11.31 2.39 3.03
CA GLN A 64 12.18 1.89 4.10
C GLN A 64 11.59 0.69 4.86
N ASN A 65 10.28 0.47 4.75
CA ASN A 65 9.60 -0.67 5.34
C ASN A 65 9.23 -1.66 4.21
N PRO A 66 9.81 -2.88 4.19
CA PRO A 66 9.52 -3.87 3.16
C PRO A 66 8.03 -4.17 2.97
N TYR A 67 7.25 -4.23 4.05
CA TYR A 67 5.81 -4.48 3.98
C TYR A 67 5.05 -3.31 3.37
N CYS A 68 5.38 -2.07 3.78
CA CYS A 68 4.80 -0.89 3.14
C CYS A 68 5.18 -0.83 1.66
N TRP A 69 6.43 -1.15 1.31
CA TRP A 69 6.86 -1.19 -0.07
C TRP A 69 6.08 -2.24 -0.88
N ILE A 70 5.94 -3.47 -0.36
CA ILE A 70 5.19 -4.54 -1.03
C ILE A 70 3.74 -4.12 -1.24
N LEU A 71 3.09 -3.56 -0.21
CA LEU A 71 1.72 -3.07 -0.32
C LEU A 71 1.59 -1.98 -1.39
N PHE A 72 2.42 -0.93 -1.32
CA PHE A 72 2.35 0.19 -2.26
C PHE A 72 2.74 -0.21 -3.69
N ASN A 73 3.65 -1.17 -3.85
CA ASN A 73 4.03 -1.66 -5.17
C ASN A 73 2.96 -2.61 -5.73
N GLY A 74 2.37 -3.47 -4.90
CA GLY A 74 1.25 -4.33 -5.28
C GLY A 74 0.04 -3.52 -5.73
N LEU A 75 -0.36 -2.51 -4.95
CA LEU A 75 -1.51 -1.65 -5.28
C LEU A 75 -1.32 -0.87 -6.59
N ARG A 76 -0.09 -0.60 -7.01
CA ARG A 76 0.18 0.02 -8.32
C ARG A 76 -0.35 -0.81 -9.49
N TYR A 77 -0.40 -2.12 -9.34
CA TYR A 77 -0.82 -3.08 -10.36
C TYR A 77 -2.14 -3.77 -10.02
N ALA A 78 -2.82 -3.31 -8.96
CA ALA A 78 -4.11 -3.82 -8.55
C ALA A 78 -5.21 -3.50 -9.58
N SER A 79 -6.22 -4.35 -9.65
CA SER A 79 -7.48 -4.02 -10.34
C SER A 79 -8.24 -2.94 -9.59
N ASP A 80 -9.16 -2.27 -10.27
CA ASP A 80 -10.04 -1.27 -9.65
C ASP A 80 -10.83 -1.86 -8.48
N ASP A 81 -11.27 -3.14 -8.57
CA ASP A 81 -11.97 -3.84 -7.47
C ASP A 81 -11.13 -3.91 -6.18
N ILE A 82 -9.84 -4.19 -6.29
CA ILE A 82 -8.93 -4.23 -5.13
C ILE A 82 -8.68 -2.82 -4.60
N ILE A 83 -8.58 -1.82 -5.49
CA ILE A 83 -8.43 -0.42 -5.07
C ILE A 83 -9.68 0.04 -4.29
N ASP A 84 -10.87 -0.28 -4.76
CA ASP A 84 -12.12 0.06 -4.07
C ASP A 84 -12.21 -0.66 -2.71
N LEU A 85 -11.84 -1.94 -2.65
CA LEU A 85 -11.77 -2.71 -1.40
C LEU A 85 -10.82 -2.07 -0.36
N VAL A 86 -9.66 -1.59 -0.81
CA VAL A 86 -8.66 -0.92 0.03
C VAL A 86 -9.19 0.43 0.53
N ILE A 87 -9.86 1.19 -0.34
CA ILE A 87 -10.49 2.46 0.04
C ILE A 87 -11.59 2.22 1.08
N GLU A 88 -12.44 1.21 0.88
CA GLU A 88 -13.48 0.85 1.84
C GLU A 88 -12.92 0.42 3.19
N TYR A 89 -11.78 -0.28 3.21
CA TYR A 89 -11.08 -0.58 4.45
C TYR A 89 -10.64 0.72 5.15
N PHE A 90 -9.97 1.63 4.43
CA PHE A 90 -9.52 2.89 5.00
C PHE A 90 -10.66 3.73 5.58
N GLU A 91 -11.80 3.80 4.89
CA GLU A 91 -13.00 4.52 5.36
C GLU A 91 -13.58 4.01 6.68
N ARG A 92 -13.30 2.75 7.04
CA ARG A 92 -13.75 2.16 8.31
C ARG A 92 -12.78 2.41 9.45
N VAL A 93 -11.52 2.73 9.15
CA VAL A 93 -10.41 2.67 10.13
C VAL A 93 -9.69 4.01 10.31
N LEU A 94 -9.80 4.94 9.35
CA LEU A 94 -9.22 6.30 9.35
C LEU A 94 -10.31 7.37 9.33
#